data_AF-A0A7C4E5P3-F1
#
_entry.id   AF-A0A7C4E5P3-F1
#
_cell.length_a   1.000
_cell.length_b   1.000
_cell.length_c   1.000
_cell.angle_alpha   90.00
_cell.angle_beta   90.00
_cell.angle_gamma   90.00
#
_symmetry.space_group_name_H-M   'P 1'
#
loop_
_entity.id
_entity.type
_entity.pdbx_description
1 polymer ?
#
loop_
_entity_poly.entity_id
_entity_poly.type
_entity_poly.pdbx_seq_one_letter_code
_entity_poly.pdbx_strand_id
1 'polypeptide(L)' 'MKTTLQTQLKIGDPDGFYEKLLDAHQGLSDEQCAQFDARLILLLANQVGDDRVLAECIEAAARPFARAAR' A
#
# COMPACT_ATOMS: atom_id res chain seq x y z
N MET A 1 -7.05 3.17 22.32
CA MET A 1 -5.64 2.89 21.94
C MET A 1 -5.31 3.74 20.72
N LYS A 2 -4.18 4.47 20.73
CA LYS A 2 -3.70 5.23 19.57
C LYS A 2 -2.88 4.28 18.70
N THR A 3 -3.38 3.93 17.52
CA THR A 3 -2.61 3.17 16.55
C THR A 3 -1.82 4.17 15.71
N THR A 4 -0.50 4.20 15.89
CA THR A 4 0.43 5.00 15.06
C THR A 4 0.91 4.14 13.88
N LEU A 5 1.27 4.77 12.75
CA LEU A 5 1.87 4.08 11.61
C LEU A 5 3.03 3.17 12.03
N GLN A 6 3.07 1.97 11.44
CA GLN A 6 4.12 0.98 11.67
C GLN A 6 4.70 0.59 10.32
N THR A 7 5.97 0.94 10.09
CA THR A 7 6.66 0.69 8.82
C THR A 7 7.34 -0.68 8.75
N GLN A 8 7.29 -1.46 9.84
CA GLN A 8 7.74 -2.85 9.85
C GLN A 8 6.61 -3.76 9.37
N LEU A 9 6.95 -4.71 8.50
CA LEU A 9 6.02 -5.72 8.00
C LEU A 9 5.53 -6.58 9.17
N LYS A 10 4.23 -6.57 9.42
CA LYS A 10 3.56 -7.34 10.49
C LYS A 10 2.93 -8.64 9.98
N ILE A 11 3.37 -9.12 8.82
CA ILE A 11 2.86 -10.33 8.17
C ILE A 11 3.89 -11.46 8.32
N GLY A 12 3.39 -12.67 8.58
CA GLY A 12 4.24 -13.83 8.88
C GLY A 12 5.06 -14.34 7.68
N ASP A 13 4.59 -14.06 6.47
CA ASP A 13 5.27 -14.41 5.21
C ASP A 13 5.26 -13.21 4.26
N PRO A 14 6.24 -12.30 4.38
CA PRO A 14 6.38 -11.15 3.50
C PRO A 14 6.63 -11.51 2.03
N ASP A 15 7.46 -12.52 1.80
CA ASP A 15 7.89 -12.92 0.46
C ASP A 15 6.70 -13.53 -0.30
N GLY A 16 5.94 -14.42 0.34
CA GLY A 16 4.75 -15.01 -0.27
C GLY A 16 3.63 -14.00 -0.51
N PHE A 17 3.53 -12.93 0.30
CA PHE A 17 2.61 -11.83 -0.02
C PHE A 17 3.06 -11.06 -1.26
N TYR A 18 4.35 -10.77 -1.38
CA TYR A 18 4.91 -10.07 -2.53
C TYR A 18 4.80 -10.89 -3.82
N GLU A 19 5.03 -12.21 -3.76
CA GLU A 19 4.84 -13.13 -4.88
C GLU A 19 3.39 -13.10 -5.38
N LYS A 20 2.41 -13.18 -4.48
CA LYS A 20 0.97 -13.07 -4.83
C LYS A 20 0.62 -11.74 -5.48
N LEU A 21 1.26 -10.64 -5.06
CA LEU A 21 1.08 -9.35 -5.70
C LEU A 21 1.64 -9.37 -7.13
N LEU A 22 2.85 -9.87 -7.34
CA LEU A 22 3.45 -9.96 -8.67
C LEU A 22 2.62 -10.83 -9.61
N ASP A 23 2.17 -12.00 -9.13
CA ASP A 23 1.32 -12.90 -9.89
C ASP A 23 0.00 -12.24 -10.30
N ALA A 24 -0.60 -11.44 -9.42
CA ALA A 24 -1.82 -10.71 -9.73
C ALA A 24 -1.64 -9.64 -10.84
N HIS A 25 -0.42 -9.17 -11.04
CA HIS A 25 -0.08 -8.23 -12.11
C HIS A 25 0.27 -8.92 -13.44
N GLN A 26 0.52 -10.24 -13.45
CA GLN A 26 0.92 -10.94 -14.66
C GLN A 26 -0.17 -10.88 -15.73
N GLY A 27 0.21 -10.41 -16.92
CA GLY A 27 -0.70 -10.30 -18.07
C GLY A 27 -1.60 -9.06 -18.07
N LEU A 28 -1.47 -8.17 -17.07
CA LEU A 28 -2.14 -6.88 -17.07
C LEU A 28 -1.31 -5.83 -17.82
N SER A 29 -1.99 -4.88 -18.47
CA SER A 29 -1.36 -3.64 -18.95
C SER A 29 -1.07 -2.67 -17.82
N ASP A 30 -0.20 -1.69 -18.03
CA ASP A 30 0.12 -0.67 -17.03
C ASP A 30 -1.13 0.04 -16.47
N GLU A 31 -2.10 0.35 -17.33
CA GLU A 31 -3.39 0.94 -16.95
C GLU A 31 -4.19 0.00 -16.04
N GLN A 32 -4.21 -1.30 -16.35
CA GLN A 32 -4.90 -2.31 -15.56
C GLN A 32 -4.20 -2.56 -14.21
N CYS A 33 -2.87 -2.53 -14.17
CA CYS A 33 -2.07 -2.58 -12.95
C CYS A 33 -2.45 -1.42 -12.01
N ALA A 34 -2.51 -0.19 -12.54
CA ALA A 34 -2.90 0.97 -11.75
C ALA A 34 -4.34 0.86 -11.18
N GLN A 35 -5.28 0.32 -11.97
CA GLN A 35 -6.65 0.07 -11.50
C GLN A 35 -6.71 -1.04 -10.43
N PHE A 36 -5.92 -2.11 -10.60
CA PHE A 36 -5.77 -3.17 -9.62
C PHE A 36 -5.24 -2.63 -8.29
N ASP A 37 -4.15 -1.87 -8.33
CA ASP A 37 -3.53 -1.28 -7.14
C ASP A 37 -4.48 -0.32 -6.41
N ALA A 38 -5.19 0.55 -7.15
CA ALA A 38 -6.17 1.45 -6.55
C ALA A 38 -7.28 0.67 -5.82
N ARG A 39 -7.79 -0.41 -6.42
CA ARG A 39 -8.78 -1.28 -5.78
C ARG A 39 -8.22 -2.00 -4.56
N LEU A 40 -6.99 -2.51 -4.64
CA LEU A 40 -6.33 -3.18 -3.53
C LEU A 40 -6.13 -2.21 -2.35
N ILE A 41 -5.69 -0.97 -2.60
CA ILE A 41 -5.53 0.08 -1.58
C ILE A 41 -6.85 0.32 -0.85
N LEU A 42 -7.97 0.43 -1.56
CA LEU A 42 -9.29 0.62 -0.94
C LEU A 42 -9.72 -0.57 -0.07
N LEU A 43 -9.45 -1.80 -0.52
CA LEU A 43 -9.75 -3.00 0.26
C LEU A 43 -8.91 -3.06 1.54
N LEU A 44 -7.61 -2.75 1.45
CA LEU A 44 -6.72 -2.68 2.62
C LEU A 44 -7.11 -1.55 3.57
N ALA A 45 -7.53 -0.40 3.04
CA ALA A 45 -8.03 0.71 3.84
C ALA A 45 -9.24 0.30 4.69
N ASN A 46 -10.16 -0.48 4.11
CA ASN A 46 -11.29 -1.06 4.84
C ASN A 46 -10.86 -2.02 5.95
N GLN A 47 -9.76 -2.77 5.77
CA GLN A 47 -9.23 -3.65 6.82
C GLN A 47 -8.55 -2.85 7.96
N VAL A 48 -7.94 -1.71 7.64
CA VAL A 48 -7.29 -0.83 8.63
C VAL A 48 -8.32 -0.10 9.48
N GLY A 49 -9.34 0.49 8.87
CA GLY A 49 -10.48 1.11 9.57
C GLY A 49 -10.17 2.34 10.43
N ASP A 50 -8.99 2.95 10.30
CA ASP A 50 -8.56 4.13 11.05
C ASP A 50 -8.02 5.21 10.11
N ASP A 51 -8.81 6.28 9.91
CA ASP A 51 -8.49 7.40 9.03
C ASP A 51 -7.15 8.07 9.35
N ARG A 52 -6.72 8.08 10.62
CA ARG A 52 -5.45 8.71 11.02
C ARG A 52 -4.28 7.88 10.55
N VAL A 53 -4.36 6.56 10.72
CA VAL A 53 -3.35 5.63 10.21
C VAL A 53 -3.27 5.73 8.68
N LEU A 54 -4.42 5.83 8.00
CA LEU A 54 -4.46 5.98 6.55
C LEU A 54 -3.83 7.30 6.08
N ALA A 55 -4.08 8.41 6.77
CA ALA A 55 -3.42 9.69 6.47
C ALA A 55 -1.90 9.62 6.67
N GLU A 56 -1.43 9.03 7.77
CA GLU A 56 0.00 8.82 8.02
C GLU A 56 0.65 7.92 6.94
N CYS A 57 -0.04 6.88 6.47
CA CYS A 57 0.42 6.03 5.36
C CYS A 57 0.63 6.84 4.07
N ILE A 58 -0.32 7.72 3.71
CA ILE A 58 -0.25 8.55 2.51
C ILE A 58 0.94 9.51 2.60
N GLU A 59 1.11 10.19 3.73
CA GLU A 59 2.24 11.09 3.95
C GLU A 59 3.59 10.35 3.89
N ALA A 60 3.66 9.15 4.47
CA ALA A 60 4.86 8.32 4.42
C ALA A 60 5.20 7.88 2.99
N ALA A 61 4.20 7.44 2.21
CA ALA A 61 4.37 7.03 0.81
C ALA A 61 4.78 8.20 -0.10
N ALA A 62 4.30 9.42 0.16
CA ALA A 62 4.64 10.61 -0.62
C ALA A 62 6.06 11.14 -0.35
N ARG A 63 6.65 10.84 0.82
CA ARG A 63 7.92 11.41 1.29
C ARG A 63 9.10 11.29 0.30
N PRO A 64 9.33 10.14 -0.37
CA PRO A 64 10.43 10.02 -1.34
C PRO A 64 10.25 10.93 -2.57
N PHE A 65 9.01 11.21 -2.96
CA PHE A 65 8.68 12.00 -4.15
C PHE A 65 8.61 13.50 -3.85
N ALA A 66 8.32 13.88 -2.59
CA ALA A 66 8.23 15.28 -2.16
C ALA A 66 9.56 16.04 -2.25
N ARG A 67 10.71 15.36 -2.24
CA ARG A 67 12.04 15.99 -2.43
C ARG A 67 12.39 16.23 -3.90
N ALA A 68 11.77 15.51 -4.85
CA ALA A 68 12.07 15.63 -6.28
C ALA A 68 11.43 16.88 -6.92
N ALA A 69 10.49 17.54 -6.22
CA ALA A 69 9.80 18.74 -6.68
C ALA A 69 10.44 20.06 -6.18
N ARG A 70 11.64 20.03 -5.58
CA ARG A 70 12.40 21.20 -5.13
C ARG A 70 13.71 21.35 -5.88
#